data_AF-A0A8T5AMM6-F1
#
_entry.id   AF-A0A8T5AMM6-F1
#
_cell.length_a   1.000
_cell.length_b   1.000
_cell.length_c   1.000
_cell.angle_alpha   90.00
_cell.angle_beta   90.00
_cell.angle_gamma   90.00
#
_symmetry.space_group_name_H-M   'P 1'
#
loop_
_entity.id
_entity.type
_entity.pdbx_description
1 polymer ?
#
loop_
_entity_poly.entity_id
_entity_poly.type
_entity_poly.pdbx_seq_one_letter_code
_entity_poly.pdbx_strand_id
1 'polypeptide(L)'
;MDNPQISGNDYLFEIAVFLATSALNCMDEPHLYGPFRLLDALSKIADLPKYAPCLKEDPFLQKIKAIVDEKKFLVMYNVEEFRKALNEIVKMFAEELKKRYLK
;
A
#
# COMPACT_ATOMS: atom_id res chain seq x y z
N MET A 1 -28.38 -1.36 -12.99
CA MET A 1 -27.66 -2.58 -12.61
C MET A 1 -26.97 -2.25 -11.32
N ASP A 2 -27.46 -2.77 -10.20
CA ASP A 2 -26.83 -2.57 -8.91
C ASP A 2 -25.43 -3.19 -8.99
N ASN A 3 -24.41 -2.34 -8.89
CA ASN A 3 -23.03 -2.78 -8.83
C ASN A 3 -22.93 -3.68 -7.57
N PRO A 4 -22.58 -4.98 -7.69
CA PRO A 4 -22.50 -5.84 -6.51
C PRO A 4 -21.52 -5.20 -5.54
N GLN A 5 -22.02 -4.82 -4.37
CA GLN A 5 -21.22 -4.17 -3.35
C GLN A 5 -20.15 -5.17 -2.89
N ILE A 6 -18.89 -4.88 -3.24
CA ILE A 6 -17.73 -5.70 -2.90
C ILE A 6 -17.69 -5.87 -1.37
N SER A 7 -17.71 -7.10 -0.87
CA SER A 7 -17.61 -7.35 0.57
C SER A 7 -16.16 -7.22 1.05
N GLY A 8 -15.96 -7.06 2.36
CA GLY A 8 -14.63 -7.09 2.97
C GLY A 8 -13.86 -8.37 2.70
N ASN A 9 -14.55 -9.51 2.59
CA ASN A 9 -13.93 -10.79 2.23
C ASN A 9 -13.48 -10.80 0.77
N ASP A 10 -14.29 -10.27 -0.14
CA ASP A 10 -13.94 -10.17 -1.57
C ASP A 10 -12.72 -9.27 -1.76
N TYR A 11 -12.70 -8.11 -1.07
CA TYR A 11 -11.58 -7.18 -1.16
C TYR A 11 -10.30 -7.75 -0.52
N LEU A 12 -10.41 -8.48 0.60
CA LEU A 12 -9.28 -9.19 1.18
C LEU A 12 -8.73 -10.26 0.24
N PHE A 13 -9.62 -11.00 -0.44
CA PHE A 13 -9.22 -11.98 -1.44
C PHE A 13 -8.52 -11.30 -2.63
N GLU A 14 -8.99 -10.15 -3.09
CA GLU A 14 -8.32 -9.35 -4.12
C GLU A 14 -6.89 -8.96 -3.71
N ILE A 15 -6.69 -8.51 -2.46
CA ILE A 15 -5.36 -8.21 -1.92
C ILE A 15 -4.47 -9.46 -1.93
N ALA A 16 -5.02 -10.62 -1.54
CA ALA A 16 -4.27 -11.88 -1.54
C ALA A 16 -3.84 -12.29 -2.96
N VAL A 17 -4.73 -12.19 -3.95
CA VAL A 17 -4.43 -12.44 -5.37
C VAL A 17 -3.38 -11.44 -5.86
N PHE A 18 -3.51 -10.17 -5.52
CA PHE A 18 -2.54 -9.14 -5.87
C PHE A 18 -1.14 -9.44 -5.31
N LEU A 19 -1.04 -9.86 -4.04
CA LEU A 19 0.23 -10.22 -3.41
C LEU A 19 0.86 -11.46 -4.07
N ALA A 20 0.08 -12.51 -4.32
CA ALA A 20 0.58 -13.73 -4.93
C ALA A 20 1.09 -13.51 -6.36
N THR A 21 0.32 -12.79 -7.18
CA THR A 21 0.71 -12.43 -8.55
C THR A 21 1.89 -11.46 -8.58
N SER A 22 1.93 -10.49 -7.66
CA SER A 22 3.09 -9.59 -7.52
C SER A 22 4.35 -10.35 -7.13
N ALA A 23 4.26 -11.33 -6.23
CA ALA A 23 5.41 -12.13 -5.81
C ALA A 23 5.98 -12.96 -6.97
N LEU A 24 5.11 -13.56 -7.80
CA LEU A 24 5.55 -14.23 -9.03
C LEU A 24 6.23 -13.25 -9.98
N ASN A 25 5.61 -12.09 -10.22
CA ASN A 25 6.15 -11.10 -11.14
C ASN A 25 7.50 -10.55 -10.69
N CYS A 26 7.79 -10.48 -9.39
CA CYS A 26 9.11 -10.09 -8.89
C CYS A 26 10.26 -11.01 -9.34
N MET A 27 9.97 -12.23 -9.80
CA MET A 27 10.97 -13.14 -10.36
C MET A 27 11.40 -12.75 -11.78
N ASP A 28 10.48 -12.17 -12.56
CA ASP A 28 10.65 -11.93 -14.01
C ASP A 28 10.72 -10.44 -14.37
N GLU A 29 10.18 -9.54 -13.53
CA GLU A 29 10.19 -8.09 -13.71
C GLU A 29 11.49 -7.43 -13.20
N PRO A 30 11.82 -6.19 -13.63
CA PRO A 30 12.96 -5.46 -13.09
C PRO A 30 12.91 -5.39 -11.56
N HIS A 31 14.04 -5.61 -10.88
CA HIS A 31 14.10 -5.69 -9.40
C HIS A 31 13.45 -4.51 -8.66
N LEU A 32 13.44 -3.32 -9.26
CA LEU A 32 12.83 -2.12 -8.68
C LEU A 32 11.29 -2.18 -8.64
N TYR A 33 10.66 -3.08 -9.40
CA TYR A 33 9.21 -3.23 -9.42
C TYR A 33 8.70 -3.93 -8.15
N GLY A 34 9.52 -4.76 -7.50
CA GLY A 34 9.17 -5.36 -6.21
C GLY A 34 8.80 -4.32 -5.13
N PRO A 35 9.66 -3.32 -4.85
CA PRO A 35 9.31 -2.19 -3.99
C PRO A 35 8.03 -1.46 -4.41
N PHE A 36 7.79 -1.28 -5.71
CA PHE A 36 6.55 -0.68 -6.22
C PHE A 36 5.32 -1.53 -5.86
N ARG A 37 5.37 -2.85 -6.08
CA ARG A 37 4.28 -3.77 -5.72
C ARG A 37 3.98 -3.75 -4.23
N LEU A 38 5.00 -3.66 -3.39
CA LEU A 38 4.82 -3.57 -1.93
C LEU A 38 4.12 -2.27 -1.52
N LEU A 39 4.46 -1.14 -2.13
CA LEU A 39 3.73 0.12 -1.88
C LEU A 39 2.29 0.02 -2.36
N ASP A 40 2.04 -0.54 -3.54
CA ASP A 40 0.69 -0.68 -4.06
C ASP A 40 -0.18 -1.60 -3.17
N ALA A 41 0.40 -2.70 -2.66
CA ALA A 41 -0.24 -3.52 -1.63
C ALA A 41 -0.56 -2.73 -0.35
N LEU A 42 0.36 -1.88 0.12
CA LEU A 42 0.14 -1.02 1.27
C LEU A 42 -1.02 -0.04 1.05
N SER A 43 -1.11 0.56 -0.15
CA SER A 43 -2.24 1.41 -0.55
C SER A 43 -3.56 0.65 -0.53
N LYS A 44 -3.59 -0.58 -1.05
CA LYS A 44 -4.79 -1.44 -1.01
C LYS A 44 -5.20 -1.81 0.41
N ILE A 45 -4.26 -2.15 1.28
CA ILE A 45 -4.53 -2.49 2.69
C ILE A 45 -5.13 -1.30 3.44
N ALA A 46 -4.65 -0.07 3.18
CA ALA A 46 -5.19 1.14 3.79
C ALA A 46 -6.69 1.35 3.49
N ASP A 47 -7.18 0.83 2.36
CA ASP A 47 -8.59 0.89 1.97
C ASP A 47 -9.46 -0.23 2.56
N LEU A 48 -8.88 -1.25 3.21
CA LEU A 48 -9.63 -2.38 3.78
C LEU A 48 -10.80 -1.96 4.71
N PRO A 49 -10.68 -0.93 5.58
CA PRO A 49 -11.80 -0.47 6.41
C PRO A 49 -13.03 0.02 5.61
N LYS A 50 -12.88 0.40 4.33
CA LYS A 50 -14.00 0.78 3.46
C LYS A 50 -14.91 -0.40 3.13
N TYR A 51 -14.38 -1.61 3.18
CA TYR A 51 -15.07 -2.85 2.83
C TYR A 51 -15.33 -3.76 4.04
N ALA A 52 -14.62 -3.53 5.15
CA ALA A 52 -14.75 -4.29 6.39
C ALA A 52 -15.21 -3.39 7.56
N PRO A 53 -16.52 -3.26 7.82
CA PRO A 53 -17.06 -2.35 8.84
C PRO A 53 -16.58 -2.60 10.28
N CYS A 54 -16.00 -3.78 10.55
CA CYS A 54 -15.39 -4.10 11.84
C CYS A 54 -14.04 -3.38 12.07
N LEU A 55 -13.42 -2.84 11.01
CA LEU A 55 -12.19 -2.08 11.07
C LEU A 55 -12.51 -0.59 11.07
N LYS A 56 -11.74 0.18 11.84
CA LYS A 56 -11.79 1.65 11.81
C LYS A 56 -10.81 2.18 10.78
N GLU A 57 -11.21 3.24 10.09
CA GLU A 57 -10.30 3.99 9.23
C GLU A 57 -9.16 4.59 10.06
N ASP A 58 -7.94 4.45 9.56
CA ASP A 58 -6.73 4.97 10.20
C ASP A 58 -6.24 6.20 9.42
N PRO A 59 -6.33 7.42 9.99
CA PRO A 59 -5.93 8.65 9.30
C PRO A 59 -4.45 8.66 8.87
N PHE A 60 -3.58 7.99 9.64
CA PHE A 60 -2.18 7.87 9.29
C PHE A 60 -2.01 6.97 8.05
N LEU A 61 -2.71 5.82 7.99
CA LEU A 61 -2.66 4.96 6.82
C LEU A 61 -3.26 5.63 5.57
N GLN A 62 -4.31 6.44 5.71
CA GLN A 62 -4.85 7.23 4.60
C GLN A 62 -3.84 8.27 4.09
N LYS A 63 -3.08 8.91 4.99
CA LYS A 63 -1.99 9.80 4.60
C LYS A 63 -0.88 9.05 3.84
N ILE A 64 -0.48 7.87 4.32
CA ILE A 64 0.50 7.02 3.64
C ILE A 64 0.00 6.62 2.25
N LYS A 65 -1.26 6.19 2.15
CA LYS A 65 -1.91 5.86 0.88
C LYS A 65 -1.81 7.01 -0.12
N ALA A 66 -2.15 8.23 0.28
CA ALA A 66 -2.09 9.40 -0.62
C ALA A 66 -0.67 9.62 -1.18
N ILE A 67 0.36 9.51 -0.34
CA ILE A 67 1.76 9.61 -0.77
C ILE A 67 2.12 8.48 -1.73
N VAL A 68 1.75 7.25 -1.40
CA VAL A 68 2.00 6.08 -2.25
C VAL A 68 1.36 6.25 -3.63
N ASP A 69 0.09 6.61 -3.69
CA ASP A 69 -0.64 6.71 -4.96
C ASP A 69 -0.06 7.82 -5.85
N GLU A 70 0.45 8.90 -5.26
CA GLU A 70 1.16 9.98 -5.97
C GLU A 70 2.54 9.53 -6.48
N LYS A 71 3.31 8.82 -5.64
CA LYS A 71 4.75 8.61 -5.85
C LYS A 71 5.12 7.25 -6.45
N LYS A 72 4.25 6.23 -6.40
CA LYS A 72 4.59 4.85 -6.77
C LYS A 72 5.10 4.70 -8.21
N PHE A 73 4.59 5.49 -9.15
CA PHE A 73 5.01 5.44 -10.56
C PHE A 73 6.38 6.07 -10.83
N LEU A 74 6.98 6.79 -9.86
CA LEU A 74 8.34 7.34 -10.00
C LEU A 74 9.38 6.28 -10.33
N VAL A 75 9.17 5.02 -9.94
CA VAL A 75 10.04 3.89 -10.29
C VAL A 75 10.33 3.78 -11.79
N MET A 76 9.41 4.26 -12.64
CA MET A 76 9.51 4.14 -14.10
C MET A 76 10.35 5.26 -14.75
N TYR A 77 10.49 6.43 -14.11
CA TYR A 77 11.09 7.61 -14.74
C TYR A 77 12.03 8.42 -13.84
N ASN A 78 12.02 8.20 -12.52
CA ASN A 78 12.91 8.85 -11.57
C ASN A 78 13.14 7.98 -10.30
N VAL A 79 14.07 7.03 -10.42
CA VAL A 79 14.40 6.06 -9.35
C VAL A 79 14.92 6.73 -8.07
N GLU A 80 15.63 7.86 -8.19
CA GLU A 80 16.16 8.57 -7.02
C GLU A 80 15.04 9.22 -6.20
N GLU A 81 14.07 9.86 -6.86
CA GLU A 81 12.89 10.38 -6.16
C GLU A 81 12.00 9.26 -5.61
N PHE A 82 11.91 8.13 -6.31
CA PHE A 82 11.23 6.94 -5.77
C PHE A 82 11.89 6.43 -4.48
N ARG A 83 13.23 6.37 -4.43
CA ARG A 83 13.98 6.00 -3.23
C ARG A 83 13.76 7.00 -2.09
N LYS A 84 13.73 8.31 -2.38
CA LYS A 84 13.41 9.32 -1.36
C LYS A 84 12.00 9.15 -0.80
N ALA A 85 11.02 8.88 -1.64
CA ALA A 85 9.64 8.61 -1.21
C ALA A 85 9.57 7.37 -0.29
N LEU A 86 10.29 6.29 -0.62
CA LEU A 86 10.39 5.11 0.25
C LEU A 86 10.97 5.45 1.62
N ASN A 87 12.07 6.21 1.65
CA ASN A 87 12.69 6.64 2.90
C ASN A 87 11.76 7.52 3.75
N GLU A 88 11.02 8.42 3.11
CA GLU A 88 10.03 9.26 3.78
C GLU A 88 8.90 8.43 4.40
N ILE A 89 8.33 7.49 3.64
CA ILE A 89 7.28 6.57 4.13
C ILE A 89 7.78 5.80 5.35
N VAL A 90 8.97 5.20 5.29
CA VAL A 90 9.56 4.45 6.42
C VAL A 90 9.76 5.36 7.63
N LYS A 91 10.27 6.58 7.44
CA LYS A 91 10.44 7.56 8.52
C LYS A 91 9.11 7.91 9.18
N MET A 92 8.05 8.13 8.39
CA MET A 92 6.71 8.41 8.91
C MET A 92 6.17 7.27 9.76
N PHE A 93 6.35 6.01 9.33
CA PHE A 93 6.00 4.84 10.16
C PHE A 93 6.80 4.78 11.45
N ALA A 94 8.10 5.06 11.41
CA ALA A 94 8.94 5.08 12.61
C ALA A 94 8.47 6.14 13.63
N GLU A 95 8.10 7.33 13.15
CA GLU A 95 7.54 8.39 13.98
C GLU A 95 6.16 8.01 14.56
N GLU A 96 5.30 7.39 13.75
CA GLU A 96 3.98 6.95 14.19
C GLU A 96 4.06 5.80 15.20
N LEU A 97 4.98 4.85 15.00
CA LEU A 97 5.25 3.76 15.94
C LEU A 97 5.64 4.31 17.31
N LYS A 98 6.49 5.35 17.35
CA LYS A 98 6.84 6.02 18.61
C LYS A 98 5.60 6.61 19.27
N LYS A 99 4.81 7.41 18.53
CA LYS A 99 3.58 8.02 19.07
C LYS A 99 2.57 7.01 19.61
N ARG A 100 2.41 5.87 18.94
CA ARG A 100 1.43 4.84 19.32
C ARG A 100 1.89 3.97 20.49
N TYR A 101 3.18 3.65 20.57
CA TYR A 101 3.65 2.55 21.42
C TYR A 101 4.84 2.90 22.34
N LEU A 102 5.59 3.96 22.05
CA LEU A 102 6.77 4.36 22.81
C LEU A 102 6.58 5.80 23.31
N LYS A 103 5.86 5.94 24.43
CA LYS A 103 5.76 7.22 25.15
C LYS A 103 7.10 7.59 25.78
#